data_AF-A0A257LYJ6-F1
#
_entry.id   AF-A0A257LYJ6-F1
#
_cell.length_a   1.000
_cell.length_b   1.000
_cell.length_c   1.000
_cell.angle_alpha   90.00
_cell.angle_beta   90.00
_cell.angle_gamma   90.00
#
_symmetry.space_group_name_H-M   'P 1'
#
loop_
_entity.id
_entity.type
_entity.pdbx_description
1 polymer ?
#
loop_
_entity_poly.entity_id
_entity_poly.type
_entity_poly.pdbx_seq_one_letter_code
_entity_poly.pdbx_strand_id
1 'polypeptide(L)'
;MKKLHILLILLIAGIAAIFLTESRSLKGRESIAQVELTLLRDAVKKSPGGTASSTLSVRSSTSRPAGIDPKAFVAELTDILKSGSNAGTEERLKEWAGQFESKLNSAPVSKLKELCELLEKDFPLDQEGSEMARKIWLGVLGMASKSDPSWAITKFEQTAVANKIPTEAMLDTFGRWATQHGEAMCLSYAAALQKWLDVAQTEGTIAANHPLVAKLRSQIATAQGNRSAAVQQLSKLPYLDQQRAAMDYAANLQTPDAQRLAMEELSEALHIQNFPHFVRKLTDQQGYDTARQVLDSASLAPEKHDLAAASIAA
;
A
#
# COMPACT_ATOMS: atom_id res chain seq x y z
N MET A 1 -18.00 -24.63 -7.70
CA MET A 1 -18.00 -23.35 -6.94
C MET A 1 -16.60 -22.90 -6.49
N LYS A 2 -15.68 -23.77 -6.03
CA LYS A 2 -14.31 -23.35 -5.62
C LYS A 2 -13.37 -22.91 -6.75
N LYS A 3 -13.57 -23.38 -7.99
CA LYS A 3 -12.74 -22.99 -9.15
C LYS A 3 -13.04 -21.58 -9.70
N LEU A 4 -14.21 -21.02 -9.38
CA LEU A 4 -14.65 -19.69 -9.85
C LEU A 4 -13.99 -18.55 -9.04
N HIS A 5 -13.77 -18.76 -7.74
CA HIS A 5 -13.09 -17.79 -6.87
C HIS A 5 -11.59 -17.69 -7.15
N ILE A 6 -10.94 -18.81 -7.51
CA ILE A 6 -9.52 -18.83 -7.87
C ILE A 6 -9.27 -18.12 -9.21
N LEU A 7 -10.18 -18.28 -10.19
CA LEU A 7 -10.09 -17.53 -11.45
C LEU A 7 -10.31 -16.02 -11.25
N LEU A 8 -11.26 -15.64 -10.38
CA LEU A 8 -11.53 -14.24 -10.06
C LEU A 8 -10.33 -13.59 -9.35
N ILE A 9 -9.70 -14.28 -8.41
CA ILE A 9 -8.48 -13.78 -7.72
C ILE A 9 -7.29 -13.68 -8.68
N LEU A 10 -7.10 -14.66 -9.58
CA LEU A 10 -6.03 -14.62 -10.59
C LEU A 10 -6.27 -13.54 -11.64
N LEU A 11 -7.52 -13.23 -11.96
CA LEU A 11 -7.88 -12.16 -12.89
C LEU A 11 -7.79 -10.77 -12.24
N ILE A 12 -8.10 -10.66 -10.95
CA ILE A 12 -7.86 -9.47 -10.12
C ILE A 12 -6.36 -9.20 -9.96
N ALA A 13 -5.56 -10.24 -9.73
CA ALA A 13 -4.11 -10.15 -9.75
C ALA A 13 -3.59 -9.81 -11.15
N GLY A 14 -4.27 -10.26 -12.21
CA GLY A 14 -3.97 -9.95 -13.61
C GLY A 14 -4.28 -8.51 -14.01
N ILE A 15 -5.38 -7.90 -13.54
CA ILE A 15 -5.72 -6.49 -13.82
C ILE A 15 -4.80 -5.56 -13.02
N ALA A 16 -4.53 -5.88 -11.75
CA ALA A 16 -3.46 -5.23 -11.01
C ALA A 16 -2.12 -5.41 -11.75
N ALA A 17 -1.80 -6.62 -12.21
CA ALA A 17 -0.58 -6.90 -12.97
C ALA A 17 -0.50 -6.10 -14.27
N ILE A 18 -1.59 -5.90 -15.02
CA ILE A 18 -1.58 -5.12 -16.26
C ILE A 18 -1.19 -3.65 -15.97
N PHE A 19 -1.69 -3.05 -14.90
CA PHE A 19 -1.20 -1.74 -14.40
C PHE A 19 0.21 -1.80 -13.76
N LEU A 20 0.73 -2.99 -13.45
CA LEU A 20 2.00 -3.20 -12.73
C LEU A 20 3.14 -3.72 -13.65
N THR A 21 2.90 -4.17 -14.88
CA THR A 21 3.92 -4.93 -15.65
C THR A 21 4.69 -4.09 -16.69
N GLU A 22 4.19 -2.94 -17.15
CA GLU A 22 4.93 -2.12 -18.14
C GLU A 22 6.03 -1.22 -17.57
N SER A 23 6.36 -1.34 -16.29
CA SER A 23 7.58 -0.73 -15.73
C SER A 23 8.87 -1.50 -16.06
N ARG A 24 8.79 -2.64 -16.78
CA ARG A 24 9.95 -3.49 -17.12
C ARG A 24 10.65 -3.17 -18.46
N SER A 25 10.29 -2.10 -19.17
CA SER A 25 11.10 -1.64 -20.32
C SER A 25 12.13 -0.59 -19.90
N LEU A 26 13.22 -1.07 -19.28
CA LEU A 26 14.41 -0.27 -18.93
C LEU A 26 15.17 0.31 -20.15
N LYS A 27 14.78 -0.03 -21.39
CA LYS A 27 15.40 0.52 -22.61
C LYS A 27 14.72 1.78 -23.16
N GLY A 28 13.49 2.09 -22.73
CA GLY A 28 12.77 3.27 -23.22
C GLY A 28 12.97 4.55 -22.38
N ARG A 29 13.35 4.41 -21.11
CA ARG A 29 13.46 5.55 -20.18
C ARG A 29 14.81 6.26 -20.20
N GLU A 30 15.88 5.59 -20.66
CA GLU A 30 17.18 6.25 -20.87
C GLU A 30 17.15 7.21 -22.07
N SER A 31 16.38 6.91 -23.12
CA SER A 31 16.35 7.78 -24.31
C SER A 31 15.56 9.07 -24.10
N ILE A 32 14.47 9.03 -23.33
CA ILE A 32 13.65 10.24 -23.05
C ILE A 32 14.39 11.17 -22.08
N ALA A 33 15.00 10.63 -21.03
CA ALA A 33 15.78 11.43 -20.08
C ALA A 33 17.06 12.02 -20.72
N GLN A 34 17.73 11.29 -21.62
CA GLN A 34 18.87 11.84 -22.37
C GLN A 34 18.47 12.91 -23.38
N VAL A 35 17.34 12.77 -24.06
CA VAL A 35 16.85 13.79 -25.01
C VAL A 35 16.45 15.07 -24.27
N GLU A 36 15.76 14.97 -23.14
CA GLU A 36 15.38 16.15 -22.33
C GLU A 36 16.59 16.84 -21.69
N LEU A 37 17.57 16.08 -21.20
CA LEU A 37 18.83 16.65 -20.67
C LEU A 37 19.71 17.27 -21.76
N THR A 38 19.67 16.74 -22.99
CA THR A 38 20.39 17.32 -24.12
C THR A 38 19.72 18.61 -24.60
N LEU A 39 18.39 18.65 -24.64
CA LEU A 39 17.62 19.86 -24.96
C LEU A 39 17.82 20.97 -23.91
N LEU A 40 17.89 20.62 -22.62
CA LEU A 40 18.20 21.56 -21.54
C LEU A 40 19.65 22.05 -21.61
N ARG A 41 20.61 21.17 -21.94
CA ARG A 41 22.02 21.53 -22.07
C ARG A 41 22.28 22.43 -23.28
N ASP A 42 21.58 22.21 -24.40
CA ASP A 42 21.68 23.05 -25.59
C ASP A 42 20.96 24.40 -25.42
N ALA A 43 19.86 24.45 -24.67
CA ALA A 43 19.19 25.69 -24.30
C ALA A 43 20.05 26.58 -23.39
N VAL A 44 20.80 25.99 -22.45
CA VAL A 44 21.69 26.73 -21.54
C VAL A 44 22.98 27.17 -22.23
N LYS A 45 23.47 26.44 -23.25
CA LYS A 45 24.65 26.84 -24.04
C LYS A 45 24.36 27.93 -25.07
N LYS A 46 23.10 28.15 -25.45
CA LYS A 46 22.68 29.24 -26.35
C LYS A 46 21.89 30.31 -25.60
N SER A 47 22.58 31.12 -24.80
CA SER A 47 22.48 32.60 -24.79
C SER A 47 22.72 33.22 -23.41
N PRO A 48 23.72 34.11 -23.30
CA PRO A 48 23.54 35.39 -22.65
C PRO A 48 23.40 36.47 -23.75
N GLY A 49 22.21 37.05 -23.89
CA GLY A 49 22.04 38.33 -24.60
C GLY A 49 21.19 38.36 -25.88
N GLY A 50 20.16 37.52 -26.05
CA GLY A 50 19.24 37.60 -27.19
C GLY A 50 17.78 37.80 -26.78
N THR A 51 17.17 38.90 -27.23
CA THR A 51 15.75 39.25 -27.06
C THR A 51 14.78 38.14 -27.47
N ALA A 52 13.68 38.01 -26.73
CA ALA A 52 12.64 36.99 -26.89
C ALA A 52 12.13 36.89 -28.34
N SER A 53 12.37 35.73 -28.96
CA SER A 53 11.87 35.41 -30.30
C SER A 53 10.57 34.62 -30.19
N SER A 54 9.50 35.20 -30.73
CA SER A 54 8.10 34.76 -30.68
C SER A 54 7.77 33.51 -31.51
N THR A 55 8.60 32.45 -31.44
CA THR A 55 8.39 31.19 -32.18
C THR A 55 8.12 29.97 -31.29
N LEU A 56 8.11 30.13 -29.96
CA LEU A 56 7.83 29.06 -29.00
C LEU A 56 6.33 28.82 -28.73
N SER A 57 5.43 29.64 -29.29
CA SER A 57 3.98 29.51 -29.05
C SER A 57 3.25 28.53 -29.97
N VAL A 58 3.95 27.80 -30.86
CA VAL A 58 3.29 26.99 -31.93
C VAL A 58 3.61 25.47 -31.84
N ARG A 59 4.41 25.01 -30.87
CA ARG A 59 4.73 23.56 -30.72
C ARG A 59 4.32 22.91 -29.39
N SER A 60 3.52 23.60 -28.56
CA SER A 60 3.14 23.13 -27.22
C SER A 60 1.71 22.57 -27.11
N SER A 61 1.09 22.11 -28.20
CA SER A 61 -0.34 21.72 -28.19
C SER A 61 -0.72 20.41 -28.87
N THR A 62 0.22 19.59 -29.38
CA THR A 62 -0.14 18.39 -30.17
C THR A 62 0.23 17.04 -29.58
N SER A 63 0.64 16.95 -28.30
CA SER A 63 0.83 15.62 -27.68
C SER A 63 0.62 15.59 -26.16
N ARG A 64 -0.23 16.47 -25.61
CA ARG A 64 -0.81 16.21 -24.29
C ARG A 64 -1.99 15.26 -24.53
N PRO A 65 -2.01 14.04 -23.96
CA PRO A 65 -3.18 13.18 -24.06
C PRO A 65 -4.41 13.98 -23.61
N ALA A 66 -5.54 13.81 -24.33
CA ALA A 66 -6.79 14.48 -23.99
C ALA A 66 -7.05 14.29 -22.49
N GLY A 67 -7.18 15.40 -21.78
CA GLY A 67 -7.35 15.38 -20.32
C GLY A 67 -8.51 14.47 -19.96
N ILE A 68 -8.36 13.70 -18.88
CA ILE A 68 -9.44 12.86 -18.38
C ILE A 68 -10.67 13.72 -18.05
N ASP A 69 -11.84 13.32 -18.54
CA ASP A 69 -13.12 13.86 -18.10
C ASP A 69 -13.62 12.99 -16.93
N PRO A 70 -13.63 13.51 -15.70
CA PRO A 70 -14.04 12.73 -14.53
C PRO A 70 -15.47 12.21 -14.60
N LYS A 71 -16.37 12.96 -15.23
CA LYS A 71 -17.78 12.56 -15.33
C LYS A 71 -17.96 11.43 -16.33
N ALA A 72 -17.32 11.54 -17.50
CA ALA A 72 -17.34 10.47 -18.50
C ALA A 72 -16.71 9.18 -17.94
N PHE A 73 -15.59 9.31 -17.23
CA PHE A 73 -14.92 8.19 -16.58
C PHE A 73 -15.83 7.44 -15.61
N VAL A 74 -16.48 8.16 -14.68
CA VAL A 74 -17.36 7.54 -13.68
C VAL A 74 -18.64 7.00 -14.30
N ALA A 75 -19.19 7.66 -15.33
CA ALA A 75 -20.36 7.18 -16.06
C ALA A 75 -20.07 5.85 -16.80
N GLU A 76 -18.95 5.75 -17.50
CA GLU A 76 -18.53 4.52 -18.18
C GLU A 76 -18.24 3.40 -17.18
N LEU A 77 -17.56 3.70 -16.08
CA LEU A 77 -17.35 2.73 -15.01
C LEU A 77 -18.67 2.22 -14.43
N THR A 78 -19.63 3.13 -14.21
CA THR A 78 -20.96 2.80 -13.70
C THR A 78 -21.71 1.88 -14.65
N ASP A 79 -21.65 2.13 -15.97
CA ASP A 79 -22.25 1.26 -16.99
C ASP A 79 -21.66 -0.16 -16.94
N ILE A 80 -20.33 -0.24 -16.89
CA ILE A 80 -19.62 -1.52 -16.81
C ILE A 80 -20.01 -2.27 -15.53
N LEU A 81 -19.99 -1.62 -14.37
CA LEU A 81 -20.31 -2.26 -13.10
C LEU A 81 -21.80 -2.65 -12.98
N LYS A 82 -22.72 -1.87 -13.55
CA LYS A 82 -24.17 -2.20 -13.59
C LYS A 82 -24.51 -3.31 -14.56
N SER A 83 -23.66 -3.61 -15.55
CA SER A 83 -23.89 -4.69 -16.53
C SER A 83 -23.79 -6.12 -15.94
N GLY A 84 -23.48 -6.24 -14.64
CA GLY A 84 -23.47 -7.49 -13.89
C GLY A 84 -22.18 -8.30 -14.06
N SER A 85 -21.99 -9.32 -13.22
CA SER A 85 -20.81 -10.20 -13.28
C SER A 85 -21.03 -11.31 -14.33
N ASN A 86 -20.65 -11.03 -15.56
CA ASN A 86 -20.53 -12.04 -16.62
C ASN A 86 -19.11 -11.98 -17.19
N ALA A 87 -18.71 -13.00 -17.95
CA ALA A 87 -17.36 -13.08 -18.53
C ALA A 87 -16.99 -11.87 -19.41
N GLY A 88 -18.00 -11.19 -20.00
CA GLY A 88 -17.80 -9.97 -20.79
C GLY A 88 -17.48 -8.73 -19.96
N THR A 89 -17.94 -8.67 -18.70
CA THR A 89 -17.66 -7.54 -17.80
C THR A 89 -16.19 -7.49 -17.38
N GLU A 90 -15.54 -8.63 -17.21
CA GLU A 90 -14.12 -8.72 -16.88
C GLU A 90 -13.23 -8.21 -18.02
N GLU A 91 -13.57 -8.54 -19.26
CA GLU A 91 -12.84 -8.11 -20.46
C GLU A 91 -13.08 -6.62 -20.73
N ARG A 92 -14.34 -6.15 -20.63
CA ARG A 92 -14.68 -4.71 -20.70
C ARG A 92 -13.98 -3.89 -19.62
N LEU A 93 -13.85 -4.41 -18.40
CA LEU A 93 -13.09 -3.74 -17.32
C LEU A 93 -11.60 -3.64 -17.66
N LYS A 94 -10.99 -4.70 -18.21
CA LYS A 94 -9.58 -4.67 -18.63
C LYS A 94 -9.35 -3.65 -19.74
N GLU A 95 -10.18 -3.66 -20.77
CA GLU A 95 -10.09 -2.72 -21.87
C GLU A 95 -10.30 -1.28 -21.41
N TRP A 96 -11.34 -1.04 -20.61
CA TRP A 96 -11.61 0.27 -20.01
C TRP A 96 -10.41 0.74 -19.18
N ALA A 97 -9.87 -0.12 -18.32
CA ALA A 97 -8.78 0.26 -17.44
C ALA A 97 -7.49 0.56 -18.23
N GLY A 98 -7.17 -0.22 -19.29
CA GLY A 98 -6.06 0.08 -20.20
C GLY A 98 -6.25 1.39 -20.99
N GLN A 99 -7.49 1.71 -21.40
CA GLN A 99 -7.79 2.98 -22.09
C GLN A 99 -7.59 4.20 -21.19
N PHE A 100 -7.92 4.09 -19.91
CA PHE A 100 -7.82 5.20 -18.96
C PHE A 100 -6.50 5.24 -18.19
N GLU A 101 -5.69 4.19 -18.22
CA GLU A 101 -4.40 4.15 -17.52
C GLU A 101 -3.48 5.31 -17.92
N SER A 102 -3.26 5.52 -19.22
CA SER A 102 -2.42 6.62 -19.71
C SER A 102 -3.02 8.00 -19.37
N LYS A 103 -4.35 8.12 -19.42
CA LYS A 103 -5.07 9.37 -19.09
C LYS A 103 -5.02 9.68 -17.60
N LEU A 104 -5.13 8.67 -16.73
CA LEU A 104 -5.05 8.80 -15.27
C LEU A 104 -3.62 9.14 -14.83
N ASN A 105 -2.61 8.48 -15.40
CA ASN A 105 -1.21 8.74 -15.07
C ASN A 105 -0.74 10.14 -15.51
N SER A 106 -1.38 10.73 -16.52
CA SER A 106 -1.07 12.09 -17.01
C SER A 106 -2.06 13.15 -16.53
N ALA A 107 -3.08 12.77 -15.75
CA ALA A 107 -4.09 13.70 -15.26
C ALA A 107 -3.50 14.69 -14.25
N PRO A 108 -3.89 15.98 -14.30
CA PRO A 108 -3.52 16.92 -13.25
C PRO A 108 -4.16 16.49 -11.92
N VAL A 109 -3.46 16.75 -10.81
CA VAL A 109 -3.93 16.36 -9.46
C VAL A 109 -5.36 16.83 -9.17
N SER A 110 -5.75 18.02 -9.63
CA SER A 110 -7.13 18.53 -9.46
C SER A 110 -8.20 17.63 -10.08
N LYS A 111 -7.90 17.00 -11.21
CA LYS A 111 -8.81 16.04 -11.87
C LYS A 111 -8.84 14.70 -11.16
N LEU A 112 -7.71 14.25 -10.60
CA LEU A 112 -7.67 13.06 -9.76
C LEU A 112 -8.47 13.26 -8.46
N LYS A 113 -8.42 14.46 -7.87
CA LYS A 113 -9.26 14.81 -6.71
C LYS A 113 -10.75 14.76 -7.04
N GLU A 114 -11.14 15.39 -8.15
CA GLU A 114 -12.53 15.37 -8.66
C GLU A 114 -13.02 13.93 -8.92
N LEU A 115 -12.18 13.08 -9.50
CA LEU A 115 -12.47 11.66 -9.69
C LEU A 115 -12.73 10.91 -8.39
N CYS A 116 -11.89 11.12 -7.35
CA CYS A 116 -12.10 10.50 -6.05
C CYS A 116 -13.45 10.90 -5.43
N GLU A 117 -13.83 12.17 -5.52
CA GLU A 117 -15.12 12.67 -5.02
C GLU A 117 -16.31 12.08 -5.76
N LEU A 118 -16.25 12.00 -7.10
CA LEU A 118 -17.31 11.39 -7.91
C LEU A 118 -17.44 9.90 -7.64
N LEU A 119 -16.32 9.18 -7.52
CA LEU A 119 -16.33 7.74 -7.21
C LEU A 119 -16.95 7.45 -5.83
N GLU A 120 -16.68 8.26 -4.81
CA GLU A 120 -17.32 8.10 -3.50
C GLU A 120 -18.81 8.41 -3.52
N LYS A 121 -19.21 9.39 -4.32
CA LYS A 121 -20.62 9.78 -4.45
C LYS A 121 -21.44 8.70 -5.16
N ASP A 122 -20.89 8.15 -6.25
CA ASP A 122 -21.62 7.23 -7.12
C ASP A 122 -21.47 5.77 -6.67
N PHE A 123 -20.45 5.45 -5.86
CA PHE A 123 -20.23 4.12 -5.30
C PHE A 123 -20.06 4.17 -3.77
N PRO A 124 -21.04 3.71 -2.99
CA PRO A 124 -20.89 3.54 -1.55
C PRO A 124 -19.86 2.43 -1.28
N LEU A 125 -18.69 2.81 -0.76
CA LEU A 125 -17.50 1.95 -0.67
C LEU A 125 -17.59 0.90 0.46
N ASP A 126 -18.64 0.97 1.28
CA ASP A 126 -18.98 0.06 2.38
C ASP A 126 -19.93 -1.08 1.97
N GLN A 127 -20.54 -1.03 0.77
CA GLN A 127 -21.50 -2.03 0.33
C GLN A 127 -20.85 -3.28 -0.28
N GLU A 128 -21.44 -4.46 -0.02
CA GLU A 128 -21.14 -5.70 -0.72
C GLU A 128 -21.46 -5.54 -2.22
N GLY A 129 -20.43 -5.61 -3.07
CA GLY A 129 -20.52 -5.31 -4.51
C GLY A 129 -19.67 -4.11 -4.95
N SER A 130 -19.27 -3.24 -4.03
CA SER A 130 -18.43 -2.07 -4.31
C SER A 130 -16.93 -2.35 -4.25
N GLU A 131 -16.51 -3.61 -4.14
CA GLU A 131 -15.09 -3.97 -4.00
C GLU A 131 -14.24 -3.45 -5.17
N MET A 132 -14.76 -3.55 -6.39
CA MET A 132 -14.08 -3.07 -7.58
C MET A 132 -13.99 -1.54 -7.62
N ALA A 133 -15.09 -0.85 -7.31
CA ALA A 133 -15.11 0.61 -7.21
C ALA A 133 -14.14 1.12 -6.14
N ARG A 134 -14.06 0.45 -4.99
CA ARG A 134 -13.09 0.74 -3.92
C ARG A 134 -11.65 0.56 -4.39
N LYS A 135 -11.34 -0.49 -5.15
CA LYS A 135 -10.00 -0.70 -5.72
C LYS A 135 -9.61 0.40 -6.72
N ILE A 136 -10.54 0.80 -7.58
CA ILE A 136 -10.33 1.90 -8.54
C ILE A 136 -10.13 3.21 -7.79
N TRP A 137 -10.98 3.52 -6.81
CA TRP A 137 -10.85 4.69 -5.97
C TRP A 137 -9.50 4.74 -5.25
N LEU A 138 -9.04 3.63 -4.66
CA LEU A 138 -7.71 3.50 -4.06
C LEU A 138 -6.57 3.74 -5.06
N GLY A 139 -6.75 3.31 -6.31
CA GLY A 139 -5.81 3.55 -7.39
C GLY A 139 -5.70 5.03 -7.76
N VAL A 140 -6.85 5.70 -7.97
CA VAL A 140 -6.92 7.15 -8.23
C VAL A 140 -6.31 7.94 -7.08
N LEU A 141 -6.63 7.55 -5.84
CA LEU A 141 -6.09 8.15 -4.64
C LEU A 141 -4.56 8.00 -4.56
N GLY A 142 -4.02 6.81 -4.86
CA GLY A 142 -2.58 6.57 -4.93
C GLY A 142 -1.89 7.36 -6.05
N MET A 143 -2.57 7.62 -7.18
CA MET A 143 -2.01 8.51 -8.20
C MET A 143 -1.98 9.97 -7.75
N ALA A 144 -3.04 10.44 -7.09
CA ALA A 144 -3.09 11.79 -6.53
C ALA A 144 -2.04 11.98 -5.43
N SER A 145 -1.79 10.94 -4.63
CA SER A 145 -0.84 10.95 -3.52
C SER A 145 0.61 11.21 -3.97
N LYS A 146 0.96 10.91 -5.23
CA LYS A 146 2.25 11.28 -5.84
C LYS A 146 2.49 12.78 -5.87
N SER A 147 1.42 13.55 -6.07
CA SER A 147 1.47 15.01 -6.25
C SER A 147 1.02 15.77 -4.99
N ASP A 148 0.05 15.22 -4.26
CA ASP A 148 -0.50 15.82 -3.04
C ASP A 148 -0.78 14.73 -1.98
N PRO A 149 0.28 14.29 -1.26
CA PRO A 149 0.17 13.23 -0.27
C PRO A 149 -0.69 13.63 0.94
N SER A 150 -0.64 14.89 1.38
CA SER A 150 -1.44 15.39 2.52
C SER A 150 -2.94 15.26 2.25
N TRP A 151 -3.38 15.70 1.06
CA TRP A 151 -4.78 15.55 0.66
C TRP A 151 -5.18 14.08 0.55
N ALA A 152 -4.34 13.24 -0.07
CA ALA A 152 -4.66 11.83 -0.29
C ALA A 152 -4.82 11.06 1.04
N ILE A 153 -3.99 11.35 2.04
CA ILE A 153 -4.10 10.75 3.38
C ILE A 153 -5.39 11.21 4.07
N THR A 154 -5.65 12.52 4.06
CA THR A 154 -6.85 13.09 4.65
C THR A 154 -8.11 12.46 4.05
N LYS A 155 -8.12 12.36 2.71
CA LYS A 155 -9.21 11.74 1.98
C LYS A 155 -9.32 10.24 2.28
N PHE A 156 -8.19 9.54 2.38
CA PHE A 156 -8.18 8.12 2.73
C PHE A 156 -8.79 7.87 4.10
N GLU A 157 -8.40 8.65 5.11
CA GLU A 157 -8.90 8.51 6.47
C GLU A 157 -10.38 8.85 6.58
N GLN A 158 -10.81 10.00 6.04
CA GLN A 158 -12.22 10.39 6.05
C GLN A 158 -13.11 9.29 5.47
N THR A 159 -12.69 8.73 4.34
CA THR A 159 -13.41 7.66 3.67
C THR A 159 -13.30 6.34 4.44
N ALA A 160 -12.16 6.03 5.05
CA ALA A 160 -11.98 4.85 5.89
C ALA A 160 -12.88 4.88 7.13
N VAL A 161 -12.99 6.02 7.80
CA VAL A 161 -13.89 6.22 8.95
C VAL A 161 -15.35 6.11 8.52
N ALA A 162 -15.74 6.81 7.44
CA ALA A 162 -17.11 6.81 6.93
C ALA A 162 -17.57 5.40 6.50
N ASN A 163 -16.67 4.60 5.94
CA ASN A 163 -16.96 3.27 5.39
C ASN A 163 -16.49 2.12 6.30
N LYS A 164 -16.05 2.42 7.54
CA LYS A 164 -15.55 1.44 8.52
C LYS A 164 -14.49 0.49 7.95
N ILE A 165 -13.58 1.02 7.13
CA ILE A 165 -12.49 0.24 6.55
C ILE A 165 -11.57 -0.23 7.69
N PRO A 166 -11.29 -1.55 7.81
CA PRO A 166 -10.41 -2.07 8.85
C PRO A 166 -8.99 -1.50 8.75
N THR A 167 -8.31 -1.37 9.90
CA THR A 167 -6.92 -0.87 9.97
C THR A 167 -5.96 -1.71 9.11
N GLU A 168 -6.21 -3.00 8.96
CA GLU A 168 -5.42 -3.91 8.13
C GLU A 168 -5.52 -3.55 6.64
N ALA A 169 -6.73 -3.28 6.14
CA ALA A 169 -6.92 -2.84 4.76
C ALA A 169 -6.28 -1.47 4.51
N MET A 170 -6.22 -0.62 5.54
CA MET A 170 -5.46 0.62 5.49
C MET A 170 -3.95 0.36 5.39
N LEU A 171 -3.40 -0.50 6.24
CA LEU A 171 -1.99 -0.89 6.22
C LEU A 171 -1.58 -1.49 4.87
N ASP A 172 -2.38 -2.39 4.30
CA ASP A 172 -2.11 -2.99 2.99
C ASP A 172 -2.08 -1.95 1.88
N THR A 173 -2.91 -0.91 1.99
CA THR A 173 -2.90 0.21 1.06
C THR A 173 -1.64 1.04 1.20
N PHE A 174 -1.25 1.39 2.43
CA PHE A 174 0.00 2.11 2.69
C PHE A 174 1.23 1.32 2.25
N GLY A 175 1.27 0.00 2.49
CA GLY A 175 2.35 -0.87 2.05
C GLY A 175 2.48 -0.88 0.52
N ARG A 176 1.36 -1.00 -0.20
CA ARG A 176 1.35 -0.91 -1.68
C ARG A 176 1.86 0.43 -2.18
N TRP A 177 1.40 1.52 -1.58
CA TRP A 177 1.87 2.87 -1.91
C TRP A 177 3.36 3.05 -1.62
N ALA A 178 3.86 2.52 -0.50
CA ALA A 178 5.27 2.57 -0.16
C ALA A 178 6.14 1.83 -1.17
N THR A 179 5.72 0.65 -1.64
CA THR A 179 6.43 -0.06 -2.72
C THR A 179 6.39 0.74 -4.02
N GLN A 180 5.20 1.16 -4.48
CA GLN A 180 5.03 1.81 -5.78
C GLN A 180 5.70 3.20 -5.86
N HIS A 181 5.51 4.04 -4.84
CA HIS A 181 6.11 5.37 -4.80
C HIS A 181 7.57 5.32 -4.37
N GLY A 182 7.93 4.38 -3.50
CA GLY A 182 9.31 4.18 -3.09
C GLY A 182 10.19 3.84 -4.28
N GLU A 183 9.78 2.87 -5.10
CA GLU A 183 10.50 2.52 -6.34
C GLU A 183 10.62 3.71 -7.31
N ALA A 184 9.53 4.45 -7.52
CA ALA A 184 9.54 5.61 -8.41
C ALA A 184 10.42 6.77 -7.90
N MET A 185 10.60 6.90 -6.58
CA MET A 185 11.41 7.93 -5.93
C MET A 185 12.81 7.43 -5.50
N CYS A 186 13.19 6.19 -5.87
CA CYS A 186 14.40 5.52 -5.38
C CYS A 186 14.54 5.49 -3.84
N LEU A 187 13.40 5.45 -3.13
CA LEU A 187 13.36 5.31 -1.67
C LEU A 187 13.27 3.83 -1.29
N SER A 188 13.90 3.45 -0.17
CA SER A 188 13.64 2.16 0.44
C SER A 188 12.19 2.08 0.93
N TYR A 189 11.66 0.86 1.06
CA TYR A 189 10.30 0.63 1.58
C TYR A 189 10.08 1.32 2.95
N ALA A 190 11.07 1.24 3.84
CA ALA A 190 11.04 1.90 5.14
C ALA A 190 11.00 3.43 5.02
N ALA A 191 11.82 4.02 4.14
CA ALA A 191 11.85 5.47 3.93
C ALA A 191 10.54 5.97 3.30
N ALA A 192 9.95 5.19 2.39
CA ALA A 192 8.65 5.51 1.79
C ALA A 192 7.54 5.47 2.85
N LEU A 193 7.46 4.41 3.68
CA LEU A 193 6.51 4.33 4.79
C LEU A 193 6.69 5.44 5.81
N GLN A 194 7.94 5.81 6.15
CA GLN A 194 8.22 6.90 7.08
C GLN A 194 7.71 8.23 6.54
N LYS A 195 7.98 8.52 5.26
CA LYS A 195 7.47 9.73 4.59
C LYS A 195 5.94 9.80 4.64
N TRP A 196 5.26 8.67 4.43
CA TRP A 196 3.80 8.59 4.56
C TRP A 196 3.32 8.88 5.99
N LEU A 197 3.97 8.26 6.97
CA LEU A 197 3.64 8.47 8.38
C LEU A 197 3.83 9.93 8.79
N ASP A 198 4.93 10.56 8.38
CA ASP A 198 5.24 11.96 8.71
C ASP A 198 4.16 12.91 8.18
N VAL A 199 3.71 12.70 6.93
CA VAL A 199 2.62 13.50 6.35
C VAL A 199 1.32 13.29 7.13
N ALA A 200 0.97 12.05 7.47
CA ALA A 200 -0.25 11.73 8.23
C ALA A 200 -0.27 12.36 9.64
N GLN A 201 0.91 12.47 10.28
CA GLN A 201 1.04 13.04 11.62
C GLN A 201 1.15 14.57 11.62
N THR A 202 1.82 15.15 10.62
CA THR A 202 2.03 16.62 10.52
C THR A 202 0.73 17.36 10.26
N GLU A 203 -0.16 16.77 9.46
CA GLU A 203 -1.47 17.33 9.13
C GLU A 203 -2.50 17.10 10.24
N GLY A 204 -2.10 16.48 11.37
CA GLY A 204 -2.99 16.17 12.50
C GLY A 204 -4.13 15.22 12.15
N THR A 205 -4.06 14.58 10.98
CA THR A 205 -5.12 13.72 10.46
C THR A 205 -5.21 12.46 11.32
N ILE A 206 -4.06 11.78 11.53
CA ILE A 206 -3.99 10.58 12.34
C ILE A 206 -3.28 10.87 13.67
N ALA A 207 -4.00 10.71 14.78
CA ALA A 207 -3.46 10.89 16.12
C ALA A 207 -2.28 9.94 16.39
N ALA A 208 -1.26 10.40 17.12
CA ALA A 208 -0.06 9.61 17.39
C ALA A 208 -0.32 8.30 18.17
N ASN A 209 -1.44 8.22 18.90
CA ASN A 209 -1.89 7.03 19.63
C ASN A 209 -2.81 6.12 18.80
N HIS A 210 -3.10 6.47 17.54
CA HIS A 210 -3.95 5.65 16.69
C HIS A 210 -3.27 4.29 16.40
N PRO A 211 -3.99 3.14 16.44
CA PRO A 211 -3.40 1.82 16.21
C PRO A 211 -2.63 1.69 14.90
N LEU A 212 -3.11 2.35 13.84
CA LEU A 212 -2.42 2.45 12.54
C LEU A 212 -0.99 3.00 12.66
N VAL A 213 -0.76 4.02 13.50
CA VAL A 213 0.57 4.65 13.68
C VAL A 213 1.54 3.66 14.30
N ALA A 214 1.11 2.95 15.35
CA ALA A 214 1.94 1.94 16.00
C ALA A 214 2.24 0.76 15.04
N LYS A 215 1.25 0.29 14.27
CA LYS A 215 1.44 -0.75 13.25
C LYS A 215 2.39 -0.30 12.13
N LEU A 216 2.28 0.93 11.62
CA LEU A 216 3.19 1.51 10.62
C LEU A 216 4.62 1.64 11.16
N ARG A 217 4.79 2.17 12.37
CA ARG A 217 6.12 2.27 13.02
C ARG A 217 6.77 0.91 13.22
N SER A 218 5.97 -0.11 13.57
CA SER A 218 6.45 -1.49 13.64
C SER A 218 6.93 -2.00 12.28
N GLN A 219 6.20 -1.74 11.20
CA GLN A 219 6.62 -2.14 9.85
C GLN A 219 7.88 -1.41 9.39
N ILE A 220 8.00 -0.11 9.67
CA ILE A 220 9.20 0.69 9.37
C ILE A 220 10.42 0.11 10.10
N ALA A 221 10.31 -0.11 11.41
CA ALA A 221 11.39 -0.68 12.21
C ALA A 221 11.79 -2.09 11.72
N THR A 222 10.80 -2.93 11.39
CA THR A 222 11.05 -4.26 10.79
C THR A 222 11.81 -4.15 9.47
N ALA A 223 11.38 -3.25 8.57
CA ALA A 223 12.03 -3.02 7.29
C ALA A 223 13.43 -2.41 7.39
N GLN A 224 13.74 -1.75 8.51
CA GLN A 224 15.08 -1.25 8.85
C GLN A 224 15.96 -2.32 9.53
N GLY A 225 15.43 -3.52 9.80
CA GLY A 225 16.12 -4.56 10.57
C GLY A 225 16.19 -4.29 12.08
N ASN A 226 15.48 -3.26 12.58
CA ASN A 226 15.43 -2.93 14.00
C ASN A 226 14.28 -3.67 14.69
N ARG A 227 14.56 -4.92 15.08
CA ARG A 227 13.57 -5.82 15.66
C ARG A 227 12.97 -5.31 16.96
N SER A 228 13.84 -4.95 17.91
CA SER A 228 13.44 -4.49 19.23
C SER A 228 12.53 -3.25 19.14
N ALA A 229 12.84 -2.31 18.25
CA ALA A 229 11.98 -1.15 18.03
C ALA A 229 10.61 -1.53 17.45
N ALA A 230 10.53 -2.56 16.58
CA ALA A 230 9.25 -3.03 16.06
C ALA A 230 8.37 -3.59 17.19
N VAL A 231 8.93 -4.47 18.02
CA VAL A 231 8.25 -5.09 19.16
C VAL A 231 7.77 -4.03 20.17
N GLN A 232 8.58 -3.00 20.45
CA GLN A 232 8.18 -1.88 21.30
C GLN A 232 7.02 -1.04 20.75
N GLN A 233 6.76 -1.05 19.45
CA GLN A 233 5.57 -0.39 18.91
C GLN A 233 4.33 -1.28 19.04
N LEU A 234 4.49 -2.59 18.94
CA LEU A 234 3.39 -3.55 19.15
C LEU A 234 2.85 -3.51 20.59
N SER A 235 3.70 -3.23 21.58
CA SER A 235 3.27 -3.08 22.98
C SER A 235 2.37 -1.87 23.24
N LYS A 236 2.36 -0.89 22.32
CA LYS A 236 1.54 0.33 22.43
C LYS A 236 0.13 0.15 21.84
N LEU A 237 -0.16 -1.01 21.25
CA LEU A 237 -1.46 -1.31 20.67
C LEU A 237 -2.49 -1.69 21.75
N PRO A 238 -3.78 -1.41 21.51
CA PRO A 238 -4.87 -1.99 22.30
C PRO A 238 -4.79 -3.52 22.33
N TYR A 239 -5.32 -4.14 23.39
CA TYR A 239 -5.18 -5.58 23.65
C TYR A 239 -5.47 -6.49 22.43
N LEU A 240 -6.60 -6.27 21.74
CA LEU A 240 -6.98 -7.08 20.57
C LEU A 240 -6.07 -6.84 19.36
N ASP A 241 -5.64 -5.59 19.16
CA ASP A 241 -4.71 -5.23 18.09
C ASP A 241 -3.31 -5.79 18.34
N GLN A 242 -2.89 -5.82 19.60
CA GLN A 242 -1.63 -6.41 20.03
C GLN A 242 -1.60 -7.91 19.74
N GLN A 243 -2.69 -8.63 20.04
CA GLN A 243 -2.82 -10.05 19.72
C GLN A 243 -2.65 -10.31 18.22
N ARG A 244 -3.38 -9.56 17.39
CA ARG A 244 -3.33 -9.72 15.92
C ARG A 244 -1.95 -9.39 15.37
N ALA A 245 -1.38 -8.27 15.78
CA ALA A 245 -0.08 -7.84 15.29
C ALA A 245 1.04 -8.81 15.70
N ALA A 246 0.95 -9.44 16.88
CA ALA A 246 1.89 -10.48 17.28
C ALA A 246 1.81 -11.72 16.38
N MET A 247 0.60 -12.16 15.99
CA MET A 247 0.44 -13.28 15.05
C MET A 247 0.98 -12.96 13.66
N ASP A 248 0.73 -11.75 13.14
CA ASP A 248 1.26 -11.31 11.85
C ASP A 248 2.78 -11.18 11.88
N TYR A 249 3.32 -10.72 13.01
CA TYR A 249 4.76 -10.65 13.24
C TYR A 249 5.40 -12.04 13.16
N ALA A 250 4.81 -13.06 13.80
CA ALA A 250 5.27 -14.45 13.72
C ALA A 250 5.38 -14.96 12.28
N ALA A 251 4.38 -14.62 11.44
CA ALA A 251 4.33 -15.07 10.05
C ALA A 251 5.47 -14.62 9.16
N ASN A 252 6.22 -13.61 9.58
CA ASN A 252 7.36 -13.08 8.82
C ASN A 252 8.71 -13.61 9.32
N LEU A 253 8.74 -14.47 10.35
CA LEU A 253 9.97 -15.00 10.94
C LEU A 253 10.36 -16.34 10.29
N GLN A 254 11.38 -16.31 9.44
CA GLN A 254 11.78 -17.47 8.64
C GLN A 254 12.94 -18.29 9.24
N THR A 255 13.64 -17.78 10.25
CA THR A 255 14.81 -18.47 10.84
C THR A 255 14.59 -18.79 12.32
N PRO A 256 15.10 -19.93 12.83
CA PRO A 256 15.01 -20.28 14.25
C PRO A 256 15.58 -19.20 15.17
N ASP A 257 16.68 -18.57 14.80
CA ASP A 257 17.26 -17.46 15.59
C ASP A 257 16.35 -16.23 15.62
N ALA A 258 15.70 -15.90 14.49
CA ALA A 258 14.74 -14.80 14.45
C ALA A 258 13.52 -15.09 15.32
N GLN A 259 13.07 -16.34 15.31
CA GLN A 259 11.95 -16.85 16.09
C GLN A 259 12.25 -16.84 17.60
N ARG A 260 13.43 -17.33 18.01
CA ARG A 260 13.91 -17.32 19.39
C ARG A 260 13.96 -15.90 19.95
N LEU A 261 14.66 -15.00 19.25
CA LEU A 261 14.76 -13.59 19.67
C LEU A 261 13.39 -12.90 19.72
N ALA A 262 12.51 -13.18 18.76
CA ALA A 262 11.14 -12.66 18.79
C ALA A 262 10.36 -13.20 20.00
N MET A 263 10.54 -14.47 20.35
CA MET A 263 9.89 -15.08 21.51
C MET A 263 10.34 -14.42 22.81
N GLU A 264 11.64 -14.15 22.96
CA GLU A 264 12.20 -13.40 24.08
C GLU A 264 11.60 -12.00 24.17
N GLU A 265 11.72 -11.21 23.10
CA GLU A 265 11.29 -9.81 23.08
C GLU A 265 9.75 -9.66 23.25
N LEU A 266 8.96 -10.51 22.59
CA LEU A 266 7.49 -10.46 22.70
C LEU A 266 6.99 -10.99 24.05
N SER A 267 7.75 -11.86 24.72
CA SER A 267 7.38 -12.31 26.07
C SER A 267 7.38 -11.17 27.08
N GLU A 268 8.27 -10.18 26.91
CA GLU A 268 8.36 -8.99 27.75
C GLU A 268 7.40 -7.89 27.30
N ALA A 269 7.28 -7.69 25.98
CA ALA A 269 6.54 -6.56 25.43
C ALA A 269 5.02 -6.78 25.35
N LEU A 270 4.56 -8.03 25.23
CA LEU A 270 3.14 -8.33 25.11
C LEU A 270 2.48 -8.55 26.46
N HIS A 271 1.18 -8.24 26.54
CA HIS A 271 0.36 -8.68 27.65
C HIS A 271 0.45 -10.21 27.79
N ILE A 272 0.47 -10.71 29.04
CA ILE A 272 0.70 -12.14 29.32
C ILE A 272 -0.27 -13.08 28.58
N GLN A 273 -1.51 -12.65 28.38
CA GLN A 273 -2.54 -13.41 27.66
C GLN A 273 -2.37 -13.40 26.13
N ASN A 274 -1.62 -12.44 25.57
CA ASN A 274 -1.39 -12.34 24.13
C ASN A 274 -0.17 -13.14 23.65
N PHE A 275 0.80 -13.38 24.54
CA PHE A 275 2.00 -14.17 24.24
C PHE A 275 1.70 -15.62 23.78
N PRO A 276 0.78 -16.38 24.42
CA PRO A 276 0.36 -17.70 23.93
C PRO A 276 -0.10 -17.73 22.47
N HIS A 277 -0.78 -16.69 21.99
CA HIS A 277 -1.25 -16.63 20.61
C HIS A 277 -0.11 -16.51 19.59
N PHE A 278 0.94 -15.76 19.93
CA PHE A 278 2.17 -15.71 19.14
C PHE A 278 2.83 -17.10 19.07
N VAL A 279 2.99 -17.75 20.23
CA VAL A 279 3.63 -19.07 20.32
C VAL A 279 2.86 -20.09 19.50
N ARG A 280 1.53 -20.14 19.62
CA ARG A 280 0.70 -21.07 18.85
C ARG A 280 0.83 -20.84 17.35
N LYS A 281 0.82 -19.57 16.90
CA LYS A 281 0.99 -19.23 15.49
C LYS A 281 2.34 -19.69 14.94
N LEU A 282 3.40 -19.58 15.74
CA LEU A 282 4.73 -20.04 15.40
C LEU A 282 4.79 -21.58 15.30
N THR A 283 4.14 -22.28 16.24
CA THR A 283 3.97 -23.74 16.20
C THR A 283 3.22 -24.21 14.96
N ASP A 284 2.10 -23.55 14.62
CA ASP A 284 1.31 -23.87 13.43
C ASP A 284 2.12 -23.73 12.14
N GLN A 285 3.11 -22.84 12.11
CA GLN A 285 3.93 -22.57 10.94
C GLN A 285 5.11 -23.51 10.78
N GLN A 286 5.74 -23.88 11.89
CA GLN A 286 7.04 -24.57 11.90
C GLN A 286 6.95 -26.05 12.33
N GLY A 287 5.80 -26.44 12.87
CA GLY A 287 5.60 -27.73 13.51
C GLY A 287 6.07 -27.76 14.96
N TYR A 288 5.56 -28.75 15.68
CA TYR A 288 5.80 -28.95 17.11
C TYR A 288 7.29 -29.01 17.47
N ASP A 289 8.07 -29.85 16.79
CA ASP A 289 9.47 -30.10 17.13
C ASP A 289 10.32 -28.83 16.98
N THR A 290 10.14 -28.08 15.90
CA THR A 290 10.85 -26.83 15.65
C THR A 290 10.49 -25.77 16.69
N ALA A 291 9.20 -25.60 16.98
CA ALA A 291 8.74 -24.66 17.99
C ALA A 291 9.27 -25.01 19.39
N ARG A 292 9.38 -26.31 19.70
CA ARG A 292 9.95 -26.78 20.96
C ARG A 292 11.45 -26.46 21.07
N GLN A 293 12.22 -26.69 20.01
CA GLN A 293 13.65 -26.32 19.97
C GLN A 293 13.87 -24.81 20.11
N VAL A 294 13.02 -24.00 19.49
CA VAL A 294 13.04 -22.54 19.65
C VAL A 294 12.73 -22.14 21.09
N LEU A 295 11.73 -22.76 21.71
CA LEU A 295 11.39 -22.49 23.12
C LEU A 295 12.54 -22.88 24.06
N ASP A 296 13.10 -24.08 23.91
CA ASP A 296 14.14 -24.60 24.80
C ASP A 296 15.45 -23.77 24.71
N SER A 297 15.64 -23.02 23.63
CA SER A 297 16.77 -22.10 23.45
C SER A 297 16.47 -20.65 23.84
N ALA A 298 15.20 -20.30 24.07
CA ALA A 298 14.77 -18.95 24.42
C ALA A 298 14.95 -18.67 25.92
N SER A 299 15.55 -17.52 26.24
CA SER A 299 15.71 -17.05 27.62
C SER A 299 14.43 -16.37 28.11
N LEU A 300 13.46 -17.16 28.58
CA LEU A 300 12.17 -16.67 29.08
C LEU A 300 12.08 -16.73 30.61
N ALA A 301 11.28 -15.84 31.20
CA ALA A 301 10.86 -15.97 32.60
C ALA A 301 10.09 -17.31 32.79
N PRO A 302 10.21 -17.99 33.95
CA PRO A 302 9.63 -19.32 34.14
C PRO A 302 8.13 -19.40 33.81
N GLU A 303 7.35 -18.41 34.25
CA GLU A 303 5.91 -18.32 33.96
C GLU A 303 5.59 -18.22 32.46
N LYS A 304 6.42 -17.50 31.70
CA LYS A 304 6.26 -17.33 30.24
C LYS A 304 6.69 -18.59 29.51
N HIS A 305 7.74 -19.24 29.99
CA HIS A 305 8.20 -20.52 29.48
C HIS A 305 7.11 -21.59 29.63
N ASP A 306 6.48 -21.70 30.80
CA ASP A 306 5.41 -22.67 31.05
C ASP A 306 4.18 -22.40 30.16
N LEU A 307 3.79 -21.12 30.01
CA LEU A 307 2.72 -20.73 29.10
C LEU A 307 3.03 -21.06 27.63
N ALA A 308 4.28 -20.82 27.19
CA ALA A 308 4.71 -21.16 25.84
C ALA A 308 4.70 -22.69 25.64
N ALA A 309 5.22 -23.46 26.59
CA ALA A 309 5.23 -24.91 26.55
C ALA A 309 3.80 -25.48 26.46
N ALA A 310 2.88 -24.96 27.28
CA ALA A 310 1.47 -25.34 27.23
C ALA A 310 0.83 -24.99 25.88
N SER A 311 1.18 -23.84 25.30
CA SER A 311 0.67 -23.39 24.00
C SER A 311 1.20 -24.22 22.83
N ILE A 312 2.43 -24.72 22.90
CA ILE A 312 3.01 -25.61 21.89
C ILE A 312 2.34 -27.00 21.93
N ALA A 313 1.97 -27.47 23.13
CA ALA A 313 1.35 -28.77 23.32
C ALA A 313 -0.17 -28.82 23.00
N ALA A 314 -0.81 -27.66 22.80
CA ALA A 314 -2.27 -27.51 22.67
C ALA A 314 -2.75 -27.28 21.24
#